data_AF-A0ABC8K4Q3-F1
#
_entry.id   AF-A0ABC8K4Q3-F1
#
_cell.length_a   1.000
_cell.length_b   1.000
_cell.length_c   1.000
_cell.angle_alpha   90.00
_cell.angle_beta   90.00
_cell.angle_gamma   90.00
#
_symmetry.space_group_name_H-M   'P 1'
#
loop_
_entity.id
_entity.type
_entity.pdbx_description
1 polymer ?
#
loop_
_entity_poly.entity_id
_entity_poly.type
_entity_poly.pdbx_seq_one_letter_code
_entity_poly.pdbx_strand_id
1 'polypeptide(L)'
;MVCKLLCLLILVTFVTQGYGCDRSNLTLKQSQTGNLYKDVTEWEVRLTNPCPCDFKNVKLSCAGFQSVTTIDKSVLSKSGNDCLLIDGQAVGYKSDYVFTYVWATSFDFSIIDAAAACT
;
A
#
# COMPACT_ATOMS: atom_id res chain seq x y z
N MET A 1 38.16 -33.12 11.35
CA MET A 1 38.00 -31.68 11.68
C MET A 1 37.47 -30.87 10.48
N VAL A 2 36.52 -31.44 9.70
CA VAL A 2 36.00 -30.84 8.45
C VAL A 2 34.50 -30.50 8.57
N CYS A 3 33.77 -31.20 9.45
CA CYS A 3 32.34 -31.00 9.66
C CYS A 3 31.99 -29.66 10.36
N LYS A 4 32.90 -29.10 11.17
CA LYS A 4 32.70 -27.80 11.82
C LYS A 4 32.75 -26.61 10.85
N LEU A 5 33.55 -26.73 9.77
CA LEU A 5 33.72 -25.64 8.80
C LEU A 5 32.53 -25.55 7.83
N LEU A 6 31.91 -26.69 7.47
CA LEU A 6 30.72 -26.71 6.61
C LEU A 6 29.48 -26.14 7.29
N CYS A 7 29.27 -26.41 8.59
CA CYS A 7 28.11 -25.88 9.33
C CYS A 7 28.14 -24.35 9.44
N LEU A 8 29.34 -23.75 9.53
CA LEU A 8 29.53 -22.30 9.57
C LEU A 8 29.19 -21.62 8.23
N LEU A 9 29.42 -22.27 7.09
CA LEU A 9 29.11 -21.71 5.77
C LEU A 9 27.60 -21.69 5.47
N ILE A 10 26.82 -22.62 6.03
CA ILE A 10 25.35 -22.67 5.85
C ILE A 10 24.64 -21.59 6.68
N LEU A 11 25.24 -21.14 7.79
CA LEU A 11 24.67 -20.12 8.67
C LEU A 11 24.77 -18.69 8.10
N VAL A 12 25.72 -18.42 7.19
CA VAL A 12 25.94 -17.06 6.65
C VAL A 12 25.06 -16.77 5.42
N THR A 13 24.59 -17.80 4.70
CA THR A 13 23.74 -17.59 3.52
C THR A 13 22.28 -17.25 3.84
N PHE A 14 21.88 -17.27 5.12
CA PHE A 14 20.50 -17.07 5.55
C PHE A 14 20.24 -15.75 6.28
N VAL A 15 21.15 -14.76 6.14
CA VAL A 15 20.98 -13.43 6.72
C VAL A 15 21.11 -12.34 5.65
N THR A 16 20.21 -12.33 4.68
CA THR A 16 19.84 -11.08 3.97
C THR A 16 18.48 -10.61 4.48
N GLN A 17 18.32 -10.49 5.79
CA GLN A 17 17.21 -9.75 6.40
C GLN A 17 17.76 -8.46 6.96
N GLY A 18 17.51 -7.37 6.24
CA GLY A 18 17.85 -6.02 6.65
C GLY A 18 18.31 -5.21 5.44
N TYR A 19 17.68 -4.05 5.22
CA TYR A 19 17.94 -3.06 4.16
C TYR A 19 17.19 -3.18 2.82
N GLY A 20 16.17 -4.05 2.70
CA GLY A 20 15.28 -4.07 1.53
C GLY A 20 13.99 -3.26 1.75
N CYS A 21 13.45 -2.66 0.68
CA CYS A 21 12.09 -2.11 0.69
C CYS A 21 11.06 -3.23 0.60
N ASP A 22 10.15 -3.26 1.56
CA ASP A 22 9.02 -4.18 1.62
C ASP A 22 7.69 -3.40 1.68
N ARG A 23 6.58 -4.04 1.30
CA ARG A 23 5.25 -3.42 1.37
C ARG A 23 4.91 -2.89 2.77
N SER A 24 5.43 -3.52 3.82
CA SER A 24 5.24 -3.09 5.22
C SER A 24 5.88 -1.73 5.54
N ASN A 25 6.76 -1.22 4.67
CA ASN A 25 7.28 0.15 4.78
C ASN A 25 6.26 1.20 4.29
N LEU A 26 5.31 0.82 3.42
CA LEU A 26 4.24 1.72 3.01
C LEU A 26 3.29 1.96 4.18
N THR A 27 2.83 3.20 4.31
CA THR A 27 1.85 3.57 5.34
C THR A 27 0.57 4.04 4.67
N LEU A 28 -0.59 3.53 5.12
CA LEU A 28 -1.90 4.01 4.70
C LEU A 28 -2.59 4.67 5.89
N LYS A 29 -3.02 5.92 5.72
CA LYS A 29 -3.75 6.68 6.74
C LYS A 29 -5.03 7.26 6.19
N GLN A 30 -6.00 7.44 7.07
CA GLN A 30 -7.27 8.05 6.74
C GLN A 30 -7.61 9.18 7.70
N SER A 31 -8.20 10.24 7.16
CA SER A 31 -8.66 11.40 7.92
C SER A 31 -9.89 12.00 7.26
N GLN A 32 -10.76 12.60 8.06
CA GLN A 32 -11.87 13.40 7.53
C GLN A 32 -11.31 14.64 6.85
N THR A 33 -11.84 14.98 5.66
CA THR A 33 -11.44 16.22 4.96
C THR A 33 -12.11 17.47 5.55
N GLY A 34 -13.21 17.27 6.29
CA GLY A 34 -14.13 18.33 6.72
C GLY A 34 -15.23 18.62 5.70
N ASN A 35 -15.13 18.08 4.48
CA ASN A 35 -16.18 18.18 3.47
C ASN A 35 -17.25 17.12 3.69
N LEU A 36 -18.45 17.43 3.23
CA LEU A 36 -19.59 16.52 3.20
C LEU A 36 -20.15 16.47 1.77
N TYR A 37 -20.62 15.29 1.35
CA TYR A 37 -21.44 15.13 0.16
C TYR A 37 -22.80 14.57 0.57
N LYS A 38 -23.86 15.37 0.37
CA LYS A 38 -25.23 15.03 0.80
C LYS A 38 -25.28 14.55 2.26
N ASP A 39 -24.66 15.32 3.16
CA ASP A 39 -24.55 15.06 4.60
C ASP A 39 -23.76 13.79 4.99
N VAL A 40 -23.04 13.17 4.03
CA VAL A 40 -22.14 12.05 4.28
C VAL A 40 -20.69 12.53 4.28
N THR A 41 -19.88 12.04 5.22
CA THR A 41 -18.47 12.41 5.38
C THR A 41 -17.62 12.05 4.18
N GLU A 42 -16.79 12.99 3.75
CA GLU A 42 -15.67 12.73 2.85
C GLU A 42 -14.39 12.40 3.64
N TRP A 43 -13.73 11.32 3.22
CA TRP A 43 -12.50 10.80 3.80
C TRP A 43 -11.35 10.96 2.81
N GLU A 44 -10.21 11.44 3.29
CA GLU A 44 -8.93 11.37 2.61
C GLU A 44 -8.26 10.03 2.95
N VAL A 45 -7.75 9.33 1.94
CA VAL A 45 -6.84 8.20 2.07
C VAL A 45 -5.47 8.64 1.57
N ARG A 46 -4.46 8.51 2.42
CA ARG A 46 -3.08 8.87 2.12
C ARG A 46 -2.17 7.65 2.21
N LEU A 47 -1.56 7.29 1.09
CA LEU A 47 -0.51 6.29 1.00
C LEU A 47 0.85 7.01 0.97
N THR A 48 1.71 6.71 1.94
CA THR A 48 3.05 7.30 2.06
C THR A 48 4.10 6.25 1.77
N ASN A 49 5.06 6.57 0.89
CA ASN A 49 6.23 5.75 0.60
C ASN A 49 7.51 6.38 1.21
N PRO A 50 7.98 5.90 2.39
CA PRO A 50 9.23 6.38 2.98
C PRO A 50 10.47 5.70 2.40
N CYS A 51 10.31 4.64 1.59
CA CYS A 51 11.39 3.77 1.18
C CYS A 51 12.12 4.32 -0.06
N PRO A 52 13.46 4.20 -0.18
CA PRO A 52 14.23 4.67 -1.33
C PRO A 52 14.06 3.80 -2.59
N CYS A 53 12.84 3.32 -2.83
CA CYS A 53 12.43 2.60 -4.04
C CYS A 53 11.02 3.02 -4.41
N ASP A 54 10.67 2.90 -5.69
CA ASP A 54 9.30 3.08 -6.13
C ASP A 54 8.48 1.83 -5.81
N PHE A 55 7.21 1.99 -5.44
CA PHE A 55 6.28 0.88 -5.32
C PHE A 55 5.26 0.89 -6.46
N LYS A 56 5.16 -0.22 -7.20
CA LYS A 56 4.17 -0.42 -8.27
C LYS A 56 3.13 -1.43 -7.85
N ASN A 57 2.01 -1.46 -8.57
CA ASN A 57 0.94 -2.44 -8.35
C ASN A 57 0.47 -2.51 -6.89
N VAL A 58 0.35 -1.36 -6.22
CA VAL A 58 -0.13 -1.32 -4.84
C VAL A 58 -1.61 -1.73 -4.81
N LYS A 59 -1.91 -2.83 -4.11
CA LYS A 59 -3.27 -3.34 -3.93
C LYS A 59 -3.72 -3.20 -2.47
N LEU A 60 -4.97 -2.80 -2.31
CA LEU A 60 -5.65 -2.72 -1.04
C LEU A 60 -6.71 -3.81 -0.91
N SER A 61 -6.88 -4.37 0.28
CA SER A 61 -8.11 -5.08 0.63
C SER A 61 -9.26 -4.08 0.65
N CYS A 62 -10.32 -4.36 -0.12
CA CYS A 62 -11.50 -3.51 -0.24
C CYS A 62 -12.80 -4.32 -0.39
N ALA A 63 -12.85 -5.47 0.27
CA ALA A 63 -14.06 -6.30 0.34
C ALA A 63 -15.23 -5.48 0.92
N GLY A 64 -16.36 -5.45 0.21
CA GLY A 64 -17.51 -4.65 0.62
C GLY A 64 -17.36 -3.13 0.43
N PHE A 65 -16.18 -2.62 0.02
CA PHE A 65 -15.98 -1.18 -0.20
C PHE A 65 -16.93 -0.62 -1.25
N GLN A 66 -17.52 0.54 -0.96
CA GLN A 66 -18.40 1.36 -1.78
C GLN A 66 -18.12 2.83 -1.50
N SER A 67 -18.49 3.74 -2.40
CA SER A 67 -18.45 5.17 -2.14
C SER A 67 -19.73 5.79 -2.65
N VAL A 68 -20.27 6.76 -1.92
CA VAL A 68 -21.46 7.50 -2.34
C VAL A 68 -21.15 8.31 -3.61
N THR A 69 -19.93 8.85 -3.71
CA THR A 69 -19.41 9.48 -4.92
C THR A 69 -18.67 8.47 -5.78
N THR A 70 -18.78 8.62 -7.10
CA THR A 70 -18.03 7.78 -8.04
C THR A 70 -16.54 8.12 -7.95
N ILE A 71 -15.72 7.10 -7.78
CA ILE A 71 -14.26 7.21 -7.84
C ILE A 71 -13.83 6.75 -9.24
N ASP A 72 -12.93 7.50 -9.87
CA ASP A 72 -12.40 7.13 -11.17
C ASP A 72 -11.63 5.80 -11.07
N LYS A 73 -11.77 4.93 -12.07
CA LYS A 73 -11.08 3.63 -12.08
C LYS A 73 -9.55 3.79 -12.10
N SER A 74 -9.05 4.87 -12.69
CA SER A 74 -7.63 5.21 -12.68
C SER A 74 -7.10 5.58 -11.30
N VAL A 75 -7.98 5.95 -10.36
CA VAL A 75 -7.62 6.24 -8.96
C VAL A 75 -7.65 4.95 -8.14
N LEU A 76 -8.78 4.24 -8.21
CA LEU A 76 -9.01 3.01 -7.44
C LEU A 76 -9.91 2.06 -8.25
N SER A 77 -9.31 1.03 -8.86
CA SER A 77 -10.06 0.02 -9.59
C SER A 77 -10.31 -1.22 -8.74
N LYS A 78 -11.57 -1.58 -8.54
CA LYS A 78 -11.99 -2.74 -7.76
C LYS A 78 -12.12 -4.01 -8.62
N SER A 79 -11.54 -5.11 -8.17
CA SER A 79 -11.67 -6.46 -8.72
C SER A 79 -11.97 -7.45 -7.61
N GLY A 80 -13.23 -7.85 -7.47
CA GLY A 80 -13.69 -8.70 -6.36
C GLY A 80 -13.48 -8.01 -5.00
N ASN A 81 -12.58 -8.55 -4.20
CA ASN A 81 -12.25 -8.04 -2.86
C ASN A 81 -11.01 -7.14 -2.84
N ASP A 82 -10.34 -6.96 -3.98
CA ASP A 82 -9.08 -6.24 -4.07
C ASP A 82 -9.27 -4.95 -4.86
N CYS A 83 -8.54 -3.90 -4.50
CA CYS A 83 -8.53 -2.63 -5.20
C CYS A 83 -7.11 -2.27 -5.62
N LEU A 84 -6.91 -1.96 -6.90
CA LEU A 84 -5.64 -1.50 -7.45
C LEU A 84 -5.60 0.03 -7.45
N LEU A 85 -4.53 0.60 -6.89
CA LEU A 85 -4.29 2.05 -6.86
C LEU A 85 -3.60 2.52 -8.15
N ILE A 86 -3.95 3.72 -8.62
CA ILE A 86 -3.26 4.46 -9.70
C ILE A 86 -3.03 3.63 -10.97
N ASP A 87 -3.95 2.73 -11.31
CA ASP A 87 -3.76 1.74 -12.40
C ASP A 87 -2.43 0.95 -12.32
N GLY A 88 -1.93 0.73 -11.10
CA GLY A 88 -0.66 0.02 -10.85
C GLY A 88 0.60 0.86 -11.10
N GLN A 89 0.47 2.16 -11.35
CA GLN A 89 1.60 3.07 -11.50
C GLN A 89 2.43 3.19 -10.21
N ALA A 90 3.61 3.78 -10.37
CA ALA A 90 4.58 3.91 -9.28
C ALA A 90 4.17 4.98 -8.26
N VAL A 91 4.33 4.65 -6.98
CA VAL A 91 4.37 5.59 -5.86
C VAL A 91 5.85 5.78 -5.52
N GLY A 92 6.37 6.95 -5.85
CA GLY A 92 7.80 7.23 -5.79
C GLY A 92 8.36 7.38 -4.39
N TYR A 93 9.69 7.33 -4.26
CA TYR A 93 10.37 7.61 -2.99
C TYR A 93 9.99 8.98 -2.41
N LYS A 94 9.71 9.04 -1.10
CA LYS A 94 9.35 10.27 -0.37
C LYS A 94 8.15 10.98 -0.98
N SER A 95 7.26 10.22 -1.61
CA SER A 95 6.02 10.73 -2.17
C SER A 95 4.82 10.17 -1.43
N ASP A 96 3.75 10.95 -1.48
CA ASP A 96 2.43 10.55 -1.05
C ASP A 96 1.53 10.41 -2.28
N TYR A 97 0.66 9.41 -2.25
CA TYR A 97 -0.53 9.35 -3.09
C TYR A 97 -1.78 9.58 -2.24
N VAL A 98 -2.69 10.40 -2.75
CA VAL A 98 -3.89 10.81 -2.01
C VAL A 98 -5.12 10.65 -2.90
N PHE A 99 -6.17 10.06 -2.37
CA PHE A 99 -7.50 10.06 -2.97
C PHE A 99 -8.58 10.24 -1.91
N THR A 100 -9.79 10.61 -2.33
CA THR A 100 -10.93 10.75 -1.43
C THR A 100 -12.06 9.78 -1.77
N TYR A 101 -12.87 9.46 -0.76
CA TYR A 101 -14.14 8.76 -0.94
C TYR A 101 -15.18 9.28 0.05
N VAL A 102 -16.45 9.00 -0.22
CA VAL A 102 -17.56 9.42 0.65
C VAL A 102 -18.25 8.22 1.26
N TRP A 103 -18.26 8.14 2.59
CA TRP A 103 -18.96 7.11 3.37
C TRP A 103 -19.24 7.60 4.80
N ALA A 104 -20.29 7.06 5.41
CA ALA A 104 -20.65 7.23 6.81
C ALA A 104 -19.51 7.00 7.81
N THR A 105 -18.60 6.05 7.57
CA THR A 105 -17.46 5.75 8.46
C THR A 105 -16.19 5.52 7.66
N SER A 106 -15.03 5.64 8.30
CA SER A 106 -13.77 5.24 7.68
C SER A 106 -13.82 3.75 7.33
N PHE A 107 -13.43 3.40 6.11
CA PHE A 107 -13.34 2.03 5.65
C PHE A 107 -12.00 1.39 6.06
N ASP A 108 -11.99 0.10 6.40
CA ASP A 108 -10.79 -0.60 6.86
C ASP A 108 -9.91 -1.11 5.69
N PHE A 109 -9.25 -0.18 5.00
CA PHE A 109 -8.28 -0.54 3.98
C PHE A 109 -7.00 -1.10 4.59
N SER A 110 -6.46 -2.15 3.97
CA SER A 110 -5.12 -2.66 4.29
C SER A 110 -4.32 -2.94 3.03
N ILE A 111 -3.01 -2.69 3.06
CA ILE A 111 -2.11 -2.96 1.94
C ILE A 111 -1.84 -4.47 1.88
N ILE A 112 -2.36 -5.14 0.86
CA ILE A 112 -2.23 -6.59 0.70
C ILE A 112 -1.09 -6.99 -0.25
N ASP A 113 -0.74 -6.12 -1.20
CA ASP A 113 0.29 -6.38 -2.20
C ASP A 113 0.92 -5.07 -2.66
N ALA A 114 2.23 -5.09 -2.93
CA ALA A 114 2.97 -3.99 -3.53
C ALA A 114 4.33 -4.49 -4.02
N ALA A 115 4.74 -4.11 -5.23
CA ALA A 115 6.01 -4.50 -5.81
C ALA A 115 7.03 -3.37 -5.69
N ALA A 116 8.08 -3.57 -4.89
CA ALA A 116 9.20 -2.65 -4.81
C ALA A 116 10.06 -2.73 -6.09
N ALA A 117 10.32 -1.59 -6.71
CA ALA A 117 11.24 -1.42 -7.84
C ALA A 117 12.45 -0.60 -7.38
N CYS A 118 13.47 -1.31 -6.90
CA CYS A 118 14.73 -0.73 -6.44
C CYS A 118 15.78 -0.78 -7.57
N THR A 119 16.46 0.34 -7.83
CA THR A 119 17.53 0.47 -8.84
C THR A 119 18.87 0.71 -8.20
#